data_AF-A0A2H0UJ76-F1
#
_entry.id   AF-A0A2H0UJ76-F1
#
_cell.length_a   1.000
_cell.length_b   1.000
_cell.length_c   1.000
_cell.angle_alpha   90.00
_cell.angle_beta   90.00
_cell.angle_gamma   90.00
#
_symmetry.space_group_name_H-M   'P 1'
#
loop_
_entity.id
_entity.type
_entity.pdbx_description
1 polymer ?
#
loop_
_entity_poly.entity_id
_entity_poly.type
_entity_poly.pdbx_seq_one_letter_code
_entity_poly.pdbx_strand_id
1 'polypeptide(L)'
;MQILIRTNKEERREKGKWFKKESKWKGEAKDKVEEIKEKSSFETESILDPTVRVKGSPILMPADREKIEAIQRSISKRAYDTGIRVLHIGPRADFRGVNTVGLLGVFKQFGSENLNTLTPTRWLTAFSYPWEDFREMRQERMRHRILDAYQRRSWFHAPYKTKSFVLTTEELATIYHFPSRAVQAPGLERIPSTKSGAPPNLPIS
;
A
#
# COMPACT_ATOMS: atom_id res chain seq x y z
N MET A 1 -6.50 -12.52 -6.35
CA MET A 1 -6.06 -11.16 -5.94
C MET A 1 -6.68 -10.13 -6.89
N GLN A 2 -7.08 -8.97 -6.40
CA GLN A 2 -7.66 -7.87 -7.18
C GLN A 2 -7.01 -6.57 -6.73
N ILE A 3 -6.55 -5.78 -7.71
CA ILE A 3 -5.97 -4.46 -7.50
C ILE A 3 -6.85 -3.47 -8.28
N LEU A 4 -7.42 -2.49 -7.57
CA LEU A 4 -8.28 -1.46 -8.13
C LEU A 4 -7.55 -0.13 -8.04
N ILE A 5 -7.54 0.61 -9.14
CA ILE A 5 -6.75 1.84 -9.27
C ILE A 5 -7.65 2.96 -9.77
N ARG A 6 -7.47 4.16 -9.21
CA ARG A 6 -8.09 5.40 -9.67
C ARG A 6 -7.07 6.53 -9.60
N THR A 7 -7.13 7.49 -10.52
CA THR A 7 -6.32 8.71 -10.39
C THR A 7 -6.62 9.41 -9.07
N ASN A 8 -5.60 9.80 -8.32
CA ASN A 8 -5.80 10.59 -7.11
C ASN A 8 -6.32 11.97 -7.51
N LYS A 9 -7.55 12.28 -7.11
CA LYS A 9 -8.22 13.58 -7.34
C LYS A 9 -8.65 14.22 -6.01
N GLU A 10 -8.15 13.72 -4.89
CA GLU A 10 -8.52 14.27 -3.59
C GLU A 10 -7.82 15.61 -3.38
N GLU A 11 -8.63 16.66 -3.22
CA GLU A 11 -8.17 18.00 -2.92
C GLU A 11 -8.48 18.34 -1.46
N ARG A 12 -7.55 19.04 -0.81
CA ARG A 12 -7.76 19.65 0.51
C ARG A 12 -7.61 21.16 0.38
N ARG A 13 -8.19 21.89 1.33
CA ARG A 13 -7.96 23.33 1.45
C ARG A 13 -6.51 23.58 1.90
N GLU A 14 -5.82 24.51 1.24
CA GLU A 14 -4.47 24.92 1.64
C GLU A 14 -4.51 25.56 3.03
N LYS A 15 -3.58 25.17 3.91
CA LYS A 15 -3.45 25.77 5.24
C LYS A 15 -3.26 27.29 5.11
N GLY A 16 -4.02 28.06 5.90
CA GLY A 16 -3.94 29.53 5.92
C GLY A 16 -4.66 30.26 4.77
N LYS A 17 -5.25 29.56 3.80
CA LYS A 17 -5.98 30.19 2.68
C LYS A 17 -7.44 29.76 2.66
N TRP A 18 -8.34 30.69 2.35
CA TRP A 18 -9.79 30.42 2.36
C TRP A 18 -10.33 29.72 1.12
N PHE A 19 -9.78 30.05 -0.05
CA PHE A 19 -10.34 29.61 -1.34
C PHE A 19 -9.38 28.75 -2.18
N LYS A 20 -8.10 28.64 -1.80
CA LYS A 20 -7.13 27.83 -2.53
C LYS A 20 -7.18 26.38 -2.06
N LYS A 21 -7.25 25.47 -3.05
CA LYS A 21 -7.22 24.03 -2.85
C LYS A 21 -5.92 23.48 -3.39
N GLU A 22 -5.35 22.53 -2.69
CA GLU A 22 -4.18 21.76 -3.12
C GLU A 22 -4.50 20.27 -3.16
N SER A 23 -3.68 19.50 -3.88
CA SER A 23 -3.75 18.04 -3.79
C SER A 23 -3.51 17.60 -2.36
N LYS A 24 -4.45 16.85 -1.79
CA LYS A 24 -4.41 16.40 -0.40
C LYS A 24 -3.13 15.65 -0.07
N TRP A 25 -2.75 14.73 -0.95
CA TRP A 25 -1.54 13.93 -0.79
C TRP A 25 -0.26 14.78 -0.83
N LYS A 26 -0.15 15.73 -1.77
CA LYS A 26 1.02 16.63 -1.84
C LYS A 26 1.12 17.53 -0.62
N GLY A 27 -0.02 18.01 -0.12
CA GLY A 27 -0.07 18.81 1.10
C GLY A 27 0.31 18.02 2.35
N GLU A 28 -0.25 16.82 2.53
CA GLU A 28 0.11 15.91 3.63
C GLU A 28 1.60 15.54 3.60
N ALA A 29 2.17 15.35 2.41
CA ALA A 29 3.59 15.06 2.26
C ALA A 29 4.49 16.25 2.64
N LYS A 30 4.11 17.49 2.28
CA LYS A 30 4.82 18.71 2.72
C LYS A 30 4.76 18.88 4.24
N ASP A 31 3.58 18.72 4.82
CA ASP A 31 3.38 18.80 6.27
C ASP A 31 4.28 17.80 7.01
N LYS A 32 4.42 16.58 6.46
CA LYS A 32 5.28 15.54 7.06
C LYS A 32 6.77 15.87 6.93
N VAL A 33 7.20 16.51 5.85
CA VAL A 33 8.58 17.00 5.71
C VAL A 33 8.87 18.14 6.68
N GLU A 34 7.91 19.05 6.88
CA GLU A 34 8.01 20.09 7.91
C GLU A 34 8.10 19.47 9.30
N GLU A 35 7.22 18.53 9.64
CA GLU A 35 7.26 17.82 10.93
C GLU A 35 8.62 17.16 11.21
N ILE A 36 9.22 16.51 10.20
CA ILE A 36 10.56 15.91 10.33
C ILE A 36 11.61 17.00 10.60
N LYS A 37 11.56 18.11 9.86
CA LYS A 37 12.49 19.23 10.06
C LYS A 37 12.34 19.87 11.43
N GLU A 38 11.12 20.03 11.93
CA GLU A 38 10.85 20.59 13.26
C GLU A 38 11.36 19.68 14.38
N LYS A 39 11.19 18.36 14.24
CA LYS A 39 11.76 17.40 15.21
C LYS A 39 13.28 17.44 15.25
N SER A 40 13.92 17.73 14.12
CA SER A 40 15.38 17.84 14.01
C SER A 40 15.95 19.24 14.30
N SER A 41 15.09 20.24 14.47
CA SER A 41 15.54 21.60 14.78
C SER A 41 15.79 21.73 16.28
N PHE A 42 16.97 22.21 16.65
CA PHE A 42 17.30 22.59 18.01
C PHE A 42 17.00 24.07 18.20
N GLU A 43 16.44 24.45 19.35
CA GLU A 43 16.34 25.85 19.76
C GLU A 43 17.72 26.28 20.26
N THR A 44 18.28 27.35 19.68
CA THR A 44 19.53 27.96 20.15
C THR A 44 19.23 29.41 20.53
N GLU A 45 19.85 29.88 21.60
CA GLU A 45 19.72 31.28 22.02
C GLU A 45 20.36 32.18 20.96
N SER A 46 19.69 33.29 20.63
CA SER A 46 20.23 34.24 19.67
C SER A 46 21.45 34.95 20.24
N ILE A 47 22.47 35.16 19.40
CA ILE A 47 23.71 35.83 19.80
C ILE A 47 23.46 37.33 20.11
N LEU A 48 22.41 37.93 19.52
CA LEU A 48 22.08 39.36 19.69
C LEU A 48 21.21 39.64 20.91
N ASP A 49 20.26 38.77 21.25
CA ASP A 49 19.36 38.91 22.40
C ASP A 49 19.18 37.55 23.12
N PRO A 50 19.58 37.43 24.40
CA PRO A 50 19.45 36.19 25.17
C PRO A 50 17.99 35.79 25.44
N THR A 51 17.03 36.69 25.23
CA THR A 51 15.59 36.44 25.38
C THR A 51 14.95 35.86 24.12
N VAL A 52 15.61 35.96 22.97
CA VAL A 52 15.07 35.49 21.68
C VAL A 52 15.65 34.10 21.37
N ARG A 53 14.78 33.10 21.34
CA ARG A 53 15.13 31.76 20.86
C ARG A 53 15.07 31.74 19.34
N VAL A 54 16.20 31.48 18.70
CA VAL A 54 16.29 31.33 17.24
C VAL A 54 16.30 29.84 16.92
N LYS A 55 15.42 29.44 16.00
CA LYS A 55 15.37 28.06 15.50
C LYS A 55 16.63 27.85 14.65
N GLY A 56 17.57 27.05 15.15
CA GLY A 56 18.79 26.71 14.43
C GLY A 56 18.46 25.93 13.14
N SER A 57 19.39 25.94 12.18
CA SER A 57 19.24 25.08 11.00
C SER A 57 19.16 23.61 11.45
N PRO A 58 18.19 22.82 10.96
CA PRO A 58 18.01 21.45 11.40
C PRO A 58 19.21 20.59 11.01
N ILE A 59 19.82 19.94 12.00
CA ILE A 59 20.84 18.91 11.74
C ILE A 59 20.07 17.61 11.51
N LEU A 60 19.84 17.28 10.24
CA LEU A 60 19.12 16.08 9.87
C LEU A 60 20.01 14.85 10.04
N MET A 61 19.53 13.87 10.81
CA MET A 61 20.14 12.54 10.84
C MET A 61 20.11 11.93 9.42
N PRO A 62 21.10 11.07 9.06
CA PRO A 62 21.14 10.46 7.73
C PRO A 62 19.83 9.75 7.34
N ALA A 63 19.20 9.04 8.28
CA ALA A 63 17.92 8.35 8.06
C ALA A 63 16.76 9.33 7.75
N ASP A 64 16.74 10.50 8.38
CA ASP A 64 15.69 11.50 8.14
C ASP A 64 15.91 12.26 6.83
N ARG A 65 17.17 12.43 6.41
CA ARG A 65 17.50 12.93 5.07
C ARG A 65 16.98 11.97 3.99
N GLU A 66 17.23 10.67 4.13
CA GLU A 66 16.75 9.66 3.19
C GLU A 66 15.21 9.65 3.09
N LYS A 67 14.50 9.76 4.23
CA LYS A 67 13.04 9.87 4.25
C LYS A 67 12.55 11.12 3.51
N ILE A 68 13.15 12.28 3.75
CA ILE A 68 12.77 13.52 3.08
C ILE A 68 12.98 13.41 1.58
N GLU A 69 14.12 12.86 1.15
CA GLU A 69 14.44 12.67 -0.27
C GLU A 69 13.46 11.69 -0.94
N ALA A 70 13.16 10.57 -0.30
CA ALA A 70 12.17 9.61 -0.78
C ALA A 70 10.78 10.24 -0.93
N ILE A 71 10.35 11.05 0.04
CA ILE A 71 9.09 11.80 -0.02
C ILE A 71 9.12 12.79 -1.19
N GLN A 72 10.17 13.58 -1.34
CA GLN A 72 10.30 14.56 -2.43
C GLN A 72 10.28 13.89 -3.81
N ARG A 73 11.01 12.77 -3.96
CA ARG A 73 10.99 11.96 -5.18
C ARG A 73 9.60 11.41 -5.47
N SER A 74 8.85 10.99 -4.45
CA SER A 74 7.48 10.49 -4.63
C SER A 74 6.54 11.60 -5.15
N ILE A 75 6.57 12.80 -4.54
CA ILE A 75 5.69 13.95 -4.89
C ILE A 75 5.83 14.36 -6.36
N SER A 76 7.03 14.20 -6.93
CA SER A 76 7.29 14.54 -8.33
C SER A 76 6.55 13.63 -9.33
N LYS A 77 6.16 12.43 -8.91
CA LYS A 77 5.53 11.41 -9.75
C LYS A 77 4.01 11.51 -9.69
N ARG A 78 3.36 10.84 -10.64
CA ARG A 78 1.90 10.70 -10.65
C ARG A 78 1.48 9.70 -9.56
N ALA A 79 0.47 10.10 -8.80
CA ALA A 79 -0.09 9.33 -7.70
C ALA A 79 -1.48 8.78 -8.05
N TYR A 80 -1.73 7.55 -7.61
CA TYR A 80 -2.97 6.83 -7.83
C TYR A 80 -3.50 6.27 -6.51
N ASP A 81 -4.81 6.43 -6.31
CA ASP A 81 -5.52 5.73 -5.25
C ASP A 81 -5.61 4.25 -5.61
N THR A 82 -5.01 3.40 -4.79
CA THR A 82 -4.95 1.96 -5.00
C THR A 82 -5.62 1.22 -3.86
N GLY A 83 -6.43 0.23 -4.21
CA GLY A 83 -7.06 -0.72 -3.31
C GLY A 83 -6.65 -2.14 -3.66
N ILE A 84 -6.04 -2.86 -2.71
CA ILE A 84 -5.60 -4.24 -2.91
C ILE A 84 -6.48 -5.16 -2.07
N ARG A 85 -6.99 -6.22 -2.71
CA ARG A 85 -7.77 -7.27 -2.04
C ARG A 85 -7.27 -8.64 -2.44
N VAL A 86 -7.18 -9.53 -1.47
CA VAL A 86 -6.87 -10.95 -1.71
C VAL A 86 -8.01 -11.78 -1.13
N LEU A 87 -8.52 -12.71 -1.93
CA LEU A 87 -9.46 -13.73 -1.49
C LEU A 87 -8.83 -15.08 -1.86
N HIS A 88 -8.86 -16.01 -0.92
CA HIS A 88 -8.62 -17.42 -1.16
C HIS A 88 -9.98 -18.12 -1.11
N ILE A 89 -10.40 -18.71 -2.23
CA ILE A 89 -11.69 -19.37 -2.37
C ILE A 89 -11.40 -20.79 -2.83
N GLY A 90 -11.99 -21.78 -2.16
CA GLY A 90 -11.83 -23.19 -2.49
C GLY A 90 -12.90 -24.05 -1.81
N PRO A 91 -13.06 -25.30 -2.25
CA PRO A 91 -13.96 -26.25 -1.60
C PRO A 91 -13.54 -26.48 -0.14
N ARG A 92 -14.50 -26.70 0.75
CA ARG A 92 -14.24 -26.83 2.21
C ARG A 92 -13.23 -27.94 2.54
N ALA A 93 -13.20 -29.02 1.76
CA ALA A 93 -12.28 -30.14 1.96
C ALA A 93 -10.81 -29.76 1.75
N ASP A 94 -10.53 -28.90 0.76
CA ASP A 94 -9.16 -28.52 0.37
C ASP A 94 -8.75 -27.13 0.87
N PHE A 95 -9.67 -26.43 1.53
CA PHE A 95 -9.43 -25.07 2.00
C PHE A 95 -8.45 -25.06 3.17
N ARG A 96 -7.23 -24.58 2.92
CA ARG A 96 -6.21 -24.38 3.95
C ARG A 96 -6.11 -22.90 4.30
N GLY A 97 -6.57 -22.53 5.50
CA GLY A 97 -6.48 -21.14 6.00
C GLY A 97 -5.06 -20.57 5.96
N VAL A 98 -4.04 -21.42 6.16
CA VAL A 98 -2.61 -21.06 6.11
C VAL A 98 -2.21 -20.42 4.77
N ASN A 99 -2.78 -20.86 3.65
CA ASN A 99 -2.49 -20.29 2.33
C ASN A 99 -2.90 -18.82 2.24
N THR A 100 -3.95 -18.42 2.97
CA THR A 100 -4.38 -17.02 3.02
C THR A 100 -3.31 -16.14 3.67
N VAL A 101 -2.68 -16.63 4.76
CA VAL A 101 -1.58 -15.93 5.43
C VAL A 101 -0.36 -15.85 4.51
N GLY A 102 -0.04 -16.93 3.79
CA GLY A 102 1.04 -16.94 2.79
C GLY A 102 0.82 -15.91 1.68
N LEU A 103 -0.40 -15.81 1.15
CA LEU A 103 -0.74 -14.80 0.13
C LEU A 103 -0.63 -13.37 0.64
N LEU A 104 -0.97 -13.11 1.91
CA LEU A 104 -0.75 -11.81 2.54
C LEU A 104 0.75 -11.53 2.75
N GLY A 105 1.55 -12.57 3.03
CA GLY A 105 2.99 -12.49 3.22
C GLY A 105 3.75 -11.94 2.00
N VAL A 106 3.24 -12.15 0.78
CA VAL A 106 3.83 -11.62 -0.46
C VAL A 106 3.99 -10.11 -0.42
N PHE A 107 3.13 -9.38 0.29
CA PHE A 107 3.22 -7.92 0.37
C PHE A 107 4.24 -7.42 1.41
N LYS A 108 4.69 -8.27 2.34
CA LYS A 108 5.66 -7.88 3.37
C LYS A 108 7.01 -7.50 2.77
N GLN A 109 7.39 -8.09 1.64
CA GLN A 109 8.67 -7.81 0.97
C GLN A 109 8.79 -6.37 0.44
N PHE A 110 7.67 -5.67 0.28
CA PHE A 110 7.65 -4.28 -0.18
C PHE A 110 7.77 -3.27 0.97
N GLY A 111 7.85 -3.75 2.21
CA GLY A 111 8.13 -2.92 3.37
C GLY A 111 9.63 -2.66 3.54
N SER A 112 9.97 -1.44 3.93
CA SER A 112 11.29 -1.10 4.47
C SER A 112 11.11 -0.60 5.90
N GLU A 113 12.06 -0.88 6.77
CA GLU A 113 12.02 -0.52 8.19
C GLU A 113 11.97 1.00 8.41
N ASN A 114 12.66 1.76 7.55
CA ASN A 114 12.72 3.21 7.63
C ASN A 114 11.61 3.92 6.83
N LEU A 115 10.89 3.20 5.95
CA LEU A 115 9.90 3.76 5.02
C LEU A 115 8.51 3.15 5.24
N ASN A 116 7.60 3.38 4.29
CA ASN A 116 6.24 2.86 4.37
C ASN A 116 6.19 1.34 4.13
N THR A 117 5.19 0.69 4.71
CA THR A 117 4.93 -0.76 4.53
C THR A 117 3.45 -0.99 4.23
N LEU A 118 3.17 -2.00 3.40
CA LEU A 118 1.81 -2.46 3.12
C LEU A 118 1.37 -3.48 4.18
N THR A 119 0.35 -3.13 4.98
CA THR A 119 -0.20 -4.01 6.01
C THR A 119 -1.68 -4.33 5.76
N PRO A 120 -2.14 -5.55 6.10
CA PRO A 120 -3.56 -5.87 6.04
C PRO A 120 -4.30 -5.21 7.22
N THR A 121 -5.40 -4.52 6.96
CA THR A 121 -6.09 -3.70 7.99
C THR A 121 -7.56 -4.07 8.18
N ARG A 122 -8.20 -4.79 7.26
CA ARG A 122 -9.67 -4.90 7.23
C ARG A 122 -10.15 -6.34 7.10
N TRP A 123 -11.46 -6.50 7.32
CA TRP A 123 -12.18 -7.76 7.16
C TRP A 123 -11.77 -8.76 8.25
N LEU A 124 -11.32 -9.94 7.83
CA LEU A 124 -10.94 -11.02 8.73
C LEU A 124 -9.71 -10.68 9.59
N THR A 125 -8.92 -9.67 9.21
CA THR A 125 -7.76 -9.23 10.00
C THR A 125 -8.11 -8.19 11.07
N ALA A 126 -9.39 -7.85 11.23
CA ALA A 126 -9.85 -6.88 12.23
C ALA A 126 -10.16 -7.50 13.60
N PHE A 127 -10.18 -8.83 13.71
CA PHE A 127 -10.41 -9.55 14.96
C PHE A 127 -9.07 -10.04 15.50
N SER A 128 -8.71 -9.57 16.69
CA SER A 128 -7.49 -9.94 17.38
C SER A 128 -7.73 -11.06 18.39
N TYR A 129 -8.95 -11.15 18.94
CA TYR A 129 -9.22 -12.01 20.08
C TYR A 129 -10.43 -12.94 19.92
N PRO A 130 -10.34 -14.16 20.48
CA PRO A 130 -11.41 -15.10 20.80
C PRO A 130 -12.84 -14.58 20.82
N TRP A 131 -13.03 -13.74 21.84
CA TRP A 131 -14.30 -13.24 22.33
C TRP A 131 -14.85 -12.07 21.51
N GLU A 132 -14.04 -11.48 20.62
CA GLU A 132 -14.49 -10.45 19.71
C GLU A 132 -15.39 -11.00 18.62
N ASP A 133 -15.63 -12.31 18.52
CA ASP A 133 -16.63 -12.83 17.61
C ASP A 133 -17.33 -14.08 18.14
N PHE A 134 -18.44 -13.84 18.85
CA PHE A 134 -19.29 -14.92 19.32
C PHE A 134 -19.80 -15.75 18.12
N ARG A 135 -19.44 -17.04 18.11
CA ARG A 135 -19.80 -18.02 17.07
C ARG A 135 -19.42 -17.61 15.64
N GLU A 136 -18.36 -16.84 15.46
CA GLU A 136 -17.89 -16.37 14.14
C GLU A 136 -18.95 -15.60 13.31
N MET A 137 -20.00 -15.09 13.94
CA MET A 137 -21.11 -14.47 13.21
C MET A 137 -20.67 -13.22 12.43
N ARG A 138 -19.75 -12.43 13.00
CA ARG A 138 -19.24 -11.23 12.35
C ARG A 138 -18.27 -11.57 11.23
N GLN A 139 -17.39 -12.54 11.43
CA GLN A 139 -16.49 -13.04 10.39
C GLN A 139 -17.29 -13.58 9.21
N GLU A 140 -18.33 -14.39 9.44
CA GLU A 140 -19.15 -14.93 8.35
C GLU A 140 -19.88 -13.83 7.57
N ARG A 141 -20.42 -12.82 8.26
CA ARG A 141 -20.99 -11.63 7.61
C ARG A 141 -19.92 -10.87 6.79
N MET A 142 -18.69 -10.79 7.28
CA MET A 142 -17.59 -10.16 6.56
C MET A 142 -17.14 -10.98 5.34
N ARG A 143 -17.12 -12.32 5.41
CA ARG A 143 -16.82 -13.23 4.29
C ARG A 143 -17.80 -13.01 3.13
N HIS A 144 -19.09 -12.89 3.42
CA HIS A 144 -20.09 -12.54 2.42
C HIS A 144 -19.90 -11.14 1.83
N ARG A 145 -19.64 -10.13 2.68
CA ARG A 145 -19.44 -8.74 2.23
C ARG A 145 -18.17 -8.57 1.40
N ILE A 146 -17.07 -9.21 1.75
CA ILE A 146 -15.81 -9.11 0.99
C ILE A 146 -15.95 -9.77 -0.39
N LEU A 147 -16.71 -10.87 -0.47
CA LEU A 147 -17.03 -11.55 -1.72
C LEU A 147 -17.94 -10.68 -2.60
N ASP A 148 -19.02 -10.12 -2.06
CA ASP A 148 -19.91 -9.23 -2.82
C ASP A 148 -19.16 -7.98 -3.31
N ALA A 149 -18.35 -7.37 -2.44
CA ALA A 149 -17.51 -6.25 -2.82
C ALA A 149 -16.47 -6.63 -3.90
N TYR A 150 -16.02 -7.89 -3.94
CA TYR A 150 -15.06 -8.39 -4.94
C TYR A 150 -15.73 -8.57 -6.29
N GLN A 151 -16.92 -9.18 -6.30
CA GLN A 151 -17.75 -9.36 -7.49
C GLN A 151 -18.14 -8.01 -8.10
N ARG A 152 -18.61 -7.06 -7.27
CA ARG A 152 -18.98 -5.71 -7.71
C ARG A 152 -17.78 -4.83 -8.08
N ARG A 153 -16.56 -5.27 -7.79
CA ARG A 153 -15.32 -4.47 -7.93
C ARG A 153 -15.42 -3.10 -7.24
N SER A 154 -16.22 -3.02 -6.17
CA SER A 154 -16.48 -1.79 -5.45
C SER A 154 -15.39 -1.54 -4.43
N TRP A 155 -14.76 -0.38 -4.54
CA TRP A 155 -13.76 0.12 -3.59
C TRP A 155 -13.85 1.64 -3.39
N PHE A 156 -13.98 2.38 -4.49
CA PHE A 156 -14.00 3.85 -4.48
C PHE A 156 -15.41 4.43 -4.40
N HIS A 157 -16.42 3.63 -4.75
CA HIS A 157 -17.82 4.03 -4.91
C HIS A 157 -18.73 3.15 -4.05
N ALA A 158 -19.95 3.62 -3.78
CA ALA A 158 -20.98 2.82 -3.12
C ALA A 158 -21.25 1.53 -3.93
N PRO A 159 -21.62 0.40 -3.28
CA PRO A 159 -22.00 0.25 -1.87
C PRO A 159 -20.83 0.07 -0.90
N TYR A 160 -19.64 -0.29 -1.36
CA TYR A 160 -18.46 -0.52 -0.51
C TYR A 160 -17.36 0.50 -0.80
N LYS A 161 -17.38 1.60 -0.04
CA LYS A 161 -16.32 2.61 -0.03
C LYS A 161 -15.26 2.25 1.03
N THR A 162 -14.06 1.95 0.57
CA THR A 162 -12.91 1.56 1.39
C THR A 162 -11.81 2.62 1.29
N LYS A 163 -11.10 2.87 2.40
CA LYS A 163 -9.92 3.74 2.41
C LYS A 163 -8.89 3.15 1.43
N SER A 164 -8.44 3.96 0.49
CA SER A 164 -7.37 3.62 -0.45
C SER A 164 -6.02 4.02 0.11
N PHE A 165 -4.97 3.37 -0.38
CA PHE A 165 -3.60 3.79 -0.19
C PHE A 165 -3.12 4.49 -1.46
N VAL A 166 -2.28 5.52 -1.33
CA VAL A 166 -1.78 6.27 -2.48
C VAL A 166 -0.45 5.65 -2.91
N LEU A 167 -0.37 5.21 -4.16
CA LEU A 167 0.84 4.68 -4.76
C LEU A 167 1.26 5.52 -5.97
N THR A 168 2.56 5.70 -6.12
CA THR A 168 3.17 6.30 -7.31
C THR A 168 3.21 5.30 -8.46
N THR A 169 3.46 5.79 -9.68
CA THR A 169 3.61 4.95 -10.88
C THR A 169 4.66 3.86 -10.72
N GLU A 170 5.79 4.16 -10.06
CA GLU A 170 6.87 3.20 -9.84
C GLU A 170 6.47 2.12 -8.83
N GLU A 171 5.89 2.50 -7.68
CA GLU A 171 5.44 1.53 -6.67
C GLU A 171 4.35 0.61 -7.24
N LEU A 172 3.46 1.16 -8.06
CA LEU A 172 2.44 0.39 -8.76
C LEU A 172 3.08 -0.57 -9.76
N ALA A 173 4.05 -0.10 -10.56
CA ALA A 173 4.78 -0.96 -11.49
C ALA A 173 5.48 -2.12 -10.77
N THR A 174 6.08 -1.88 -9.61
CA THR A 174 6.73 -2.91 -8.78
C THR A 174 5.73 -3.96 -8.26
N ILE A 175 4.51 -3.56 -7.90
CA ILE A 175 3.48 -4.51 -7.47
C ILE A 175 2.95 -5.35 -8.64
N TYR A 176 2.82 -4.75 -9.83
CA TYR A 176 2.36 -5.45 -11.03
C TYR A 176 3.44 -6.31 -11.70
N HIS A 177 4.71 -5.98 -11.46
CA HIS A 177 5.83 -6.84 -11.83
C HIS A 177 5.97 -7.97 -10.81
N PHE A 178 5.25 -9.07 -11.06
CA PHE A 178 5.58 -10.32 -10.40
C PHE A 178 7.05 -10.68 -10.69
N PRO A 179 7.79 -11.22 -9.71
CA PRO A 179 9.18 -11.60 -9.90
C PRO A 179 9.29 -12.46 -11.17
N SER A 180 10.13 -11.99 -12.10
CA SER A 180 10.33 -12.66 -13.38
C SER A 180 10.99 -14.03 -13.16
N ARG A 181 10.98 -14.84 -14.22
CA ARG A 181 11.44 -16.24 -14.33
C ARG A 181 12.77 -16.60 -13.62
N ALA A 182 13.61 -15.61 -13.29
CA ALA A 182 14.91 -15.78 -12.65
C ALA A 182 14.85 -16.08 -11.14
N VAL A 183 13.76 -15.79 -10.45
CA VAL A 183 13.60 -16.09 -9.02
C VAL A 183 12.84 -17.40 -8.86
N GLN A 184 13.56 -18.54 -8.90
CA GLN A 184 12.97 -19.85 -8.57
C GLN A 184 12.66 -19.90 -7.07
N ALA A 185 11.38 -19.94 -6.72
CA ALA A 185 10.97 -20.36 -5.38
C ALA A 185 11.14 -21.88 -5.27
N PRO A 186 11.96 -22.41 -4.35
CA PRO A 186 12.10 -23.84 -4.17
C PRO A 186 10.77 -24.44 -3.69
N GLY A 187 10.27 -25.48 -4.38
CA GLY A 187 9.05 -26.21 -4.01
C GLY A 187 7.80 -25.92 -4.84
N LEU A 188 7.87 -25.03 -5.85
CA LEU A 188 6.77 -24.85 -6.80
C LEU A 188 7.09 -25.58 -8.11
N GLU A 189 6.64 -26.83 -8.25
CA GLU A 189 6.63 -27.49 -9.56
C GLU A 189 5.67 -26.72 -10.48
N ARG A 190 6.23 -26.01 -11.46
CA ARG A 190 5.41 -25.40 -12.50
C ARG A 190 5.00 -26.48 -13.47
N ILE A 191 3.70 -26.74 -13.54
CA ILE A 191 3.10 -27.44 -14.68
C ILE A 191 3.42 -26.59 -15.92
N PRO A 192 4.17 -27.10 -16.91
CA PRO A 192 4.38 -26.36 -18.14
C PRO A 192 3.01 -26.06 -18.73
N SER A 193 2.75 -24.79 -19.05
CA SER A 193 1.57 -24.42 -19.83
C SER A 193 1.60 -25.27 -21.10
N THR A 194 0.71 -26.26 -21.20
CA THR A 194 0.59 -27.13 -22.35
C THR A 194 0.07 -26.32 -23.53
N LYS A 195 0.93 -25.52 -24.15
CA LYS A 195 0.81 -25.29 -25.58
C LYS A 195 1.20 -26.61 -26.20
N SER A 196 0.21 -27.37 -26.66
CA SER A 196 0.44 -28.44 -27.64
C SER A 196 1.34 -27.85 -28.72
N GLY A 197 2.60 -28.27 -28.76
CA GLY A 197 3.37 -28.13 -30.00
C GLY A 197 2.59 -28.83 -31.10
N ALA A 198 2.66 -28.32 -32.34
CA ALA A 198 2.06 -29.01 -33.46
C ALA A 198 2.65 -30.44 -33.52
N PRO A 199 1.82 -31.48 -33.76
CA PRO A 199 2.32 -32.84 -33.88
C PRO A 199 3.40 -32.90 -34.97
N PRO A 200 4.48 -33.68 -34.78
CA PRO A 200 5.66 -33.67 -35.66
C PRO A 200 5.44 -34.21 -37.09
N ASN A 201 4.19 -34.53 -37.47
CA ASN A 201 3.83 -35.05 -38.79
C ASN A 201 3.09 -34.00 -39.64
N LEU A 202 3.61 -32.77 -39.74
CA LEU A 202 3.24 -31.92 -40.88
C LEU A 202 4.24 -32.13 -42.01
N PRO A 203 3.80 -32.55 -43.21
CA PRO A 203 4.67 -32.54 -44.38
C PRO A 203 5.06 -31.10 -44.69
N ILE A 204 6.36 -30.83 -44.65
CA ILE A 204 6.96 -29.67 -45.30
C ILE A 204 6.90 -29.92 -46.80
N SER A 205 6.09 -29.13 -47.51
CA SER A 205 6.20 -28.90 -48.95
C SER A 205 6.88 -27.58 -49.20
#